data_AF-A0A7X8WN24-F1
#
_entry.id   AF-A0A7X8WN24-F1
#
_cell.length_a   1.000
_cell.length_b   1.000
_cell.length_c   1.000
_cell.angle_alpha   90.00
_cell.angle_beta   90.00
_cell.angle_gamma   90.00
#
_symmetry.space_group_name_H-M   'P 1'
#
loop_
_entity.id
_entity.type
_entity.pdbx_description
1 polymer ?
#
loop_
_entity_poly.entity_id
_entity_poly.type
_entity_poly.pdbx_seq_one_letter_code
_entity_poly.pdbx_strand_id
1 'polypeptide(L)' 'MNNVFVYLEIEDGKVADVSLELLTKGNGLAKELNCKLEALALGVDL' A
#
# COMPACT_ATOMS: atom_id res chain seq x y z
N MET A 1 -14.61 10.34 -2.16
CA MET A 1 -13.97 9.02 -2.08
C MET A 1 -12.83 9.00 -3.10
N ASN A 2 -11.67 9.57 -2.76
CA ASN A 2 -10.51 9.73 -3.66
C ASN A 2 -9.23 9.56 -2.82
N ASN A 3 -8.97 8.33 -2.37
CA ASN A 3 -7.82 7.99 -1.53
C ASN A 3 -6.67 7.45 -2.37
N VAL A 4 -5.46 7.46 -1.81
CA VAL A 4 -4.29 6.81 -2.41
C VAL A 4 -4.35 5.32 -2.08
N PHE A 5 -4.24 4.46 -3.09
CA PHE A 5 -4.22 3.02 -2.91
C PHE A 5 -2.84 2.45 -3.23
N VAL A 6 -2.35 1.55 -2.39
CA VAL A 6 -1.12 0.78 -2.63
C VAL A 6 -1.49 -0.70 -2.68
N TYR A 7 -1.12 -1.36 -3.77
CA TYR A 7 -1.18 -2.82 -3.88
C TYR A 7 0.03 -3.43 -3.18
N LEU A 8 -0.21 -4.43 -2.32
CA LEU A 8 0.83 -5.17 -1.64
C LEU A 8 1.14 -6.42 -2.47
N GLU A 9 2.32 -6.41 -3.08
CA GLU A 9 2.92 -7.64 -3.61
C GLU A 9 3.36 -8.52 -2.45
N ILE A 10 2.98 -9.80 -2.51
CA ILE A 10 3.21 -10.77 -1.45
C ILE A 10 3.85 -12.01 -2.04
N GLU A 11 4.99 -12.40 -1.48
CA GLU A 11 5.78 -13.57 -1.85
C GLU A 11 6.10 -14.34 -0.57
N ASP A 12 5.86 -15.67 -0.56
CA ASP A 12 6.05 -16.54 0.61
C ASP A 12 5.39 -16.01 1.92
N GLY A 13 4.18 -15.46 1.81
CA GLY A 13 3.44 -14.90 2.94
C GLY A 13 4.02 -13.59 3.50
N LYS A 14 4.94 -12.95 2.78
CA LYS A 14 5.59 -11.70 3.18
C LYS A 14 5.33 -10.62 2.16
N VAL A 15 5.07 -9.41 2.66
CA VAL A 15 4.96 -8.21 1.83
C VAL A 15 6.34 -7.88 1.28
N ALA A 16 6.45 -7.71 -0.03
CA ALA A 16 7.68 -7.32 -0.69
C ALA A 16 8.15 -5.92 -0.25
N ASP A 17 9.46 -5.71 -0.14
CA ASP A 17 10.05 -4.45 0.34
C ASP A 17 9.60 -3.25 -0.51
N VAL A 18 9.45 -3.41 -1.83
CA VAL A 18 8.94 -2.36 -2.71
C VAL A 18 7.53 -1.90 -2.32
N SER A 19 6.69 -2.80 -1.82
CA SER A 19 5.36 -2.44 -1.34
C SER A 19 5.43 -1.61 -0.05
N LEU A 20 6.40 -1.89 0.82
CA LEU A 20 6.66 -1.10 2.04
C LEU A 20 7.21 0.30 1.70
N GLU A 21 8.07 0.40 0.71
CA GLU A 21 8.56 1.67 0.16
C GLU A 21 7.40 2.50 -0.43
N LEU A 22 6.50 1.85 -1.18
CA LEU A 22 5.31 2.48 -1.73
C LEU A 22 4.33 2.93 -0.65
N LEU A 23 4.16 2.19 0.45
CA LEU A 23 3.39 2.64 1.61
C LEU A 23 4.00 3.90 2.23
N THR A 24 5.33 3.95 2.34
CA THR A 24 6.05 5.12 2.86
C THR A 24 5.81 6.34 1.97
N LYS A 25 5.98 6.19 0.65
CA LYS A 25 5.78 7.30 -0.29
C LYS A 25 4.31 7.69 -0.43
N GLY A 26 3.41 6.71 -0.48
CA GLY A 26 1.97 6.88 -0.55
C GLY A 26 1.41 7.61 0.65
N ASN A 27 1.94 7.38 1.85
CA ASN A 27 1.56 8.14 3.06
C ASN A 27 1.94 9.62 2.95
N GLY A 28 3.10 9.93 2.37
CA GLY A 28 3.49 11.31 2.06
C GLY A 28 2.50 11.97 1.10
N LEU A 29 2.19 11.30 -0.02
CA LEU A 29 1.24 11.79 -1.01
C LEU A 29 -0.18 11.97 -0.44
N ALA A 30 -0.67 11.02 0.36
CA ALA A 30 -2.00 11.10 0.96
C ALA A 30 -2.13 12.32 1.89
N LYS A 31 -1.06 12.65 2.64
CA LYS A 31 -1.00 13.88 3.44
C LYS A 31 -1.04 15.14 2.59
N GLU A 32 -0.26 15.18 1.50
CA GLU A 32 -0.25 16.32 0.56
C GLU A 32 -1.63 16.54 -0.08
N LEU A 33 -2.35 15.46 -0.41
CA LEU A 33 -3.67 15.49 -1.03
C LEU A 33 -4.83 15.59 -0.02
N ASN A 34 -4.55 15.63 1.29
CA ASN A 34 -5.53 15.61 2.37
C ASN A 34 -6.57 14.46 2.23
N CYS A 35 -6.08 13.26 1.89
CA CYS A 35 -6.87 12.04 1.80
C CYS A 35 -6.22 10.90 2.59
N LYS A 36 -6.82 9.71 2.55
CA LYS A 36 -6.28 8.53 3.25
C LYS A 36 -5.36 7.73 2.34
N LEU A 37 -4.44 6.98 2.96
CA LEU A 37 -3.75 5.86 2.33
C LEU A 37 -4.52 4.58 2.64
N GLU A 38 -4.80 3.79 1.61
CA GLU A 38 -5.41 2.47 1.71
C GLU A 38 -4.46 1.42 1.09
N ALA A 39 -4.44 0.21 1.63
CA ALA A 39 -3.60 -0.88 1.16
C ALA A 39 -4.46 -2.08 0.78
N LEU A 40 -4.18 -2.69 -0.37
CA LEU A 40 -4.80 -3.95 -0.80
C LEU A 40 -3.77 -5.07 -0.76
N ALA A 41 -4.05 -6.09 0.05
CA ALA A 41 -3.35 -7.37 0.04
C ALA A 41 -4.27 -8.42 -0.59
N LEU A 42 -3.79 -9.11 -1.63
CA LEU A 42 -4.54 -10.13 -2.34
C LEU A 42 -3.67 -11.39 -2.45
N GLY A 43 -4.24 -12.53 -2.06
CA GLY A 43 -3.60 -13.83 -2.18
C GLY A 43 -4.49 -14.93 -1.58
N VAL A 44 -4.10 -16.17 -1.83
CA VAL A 44 -4.78 -17.37 -1.30
C VAL A 44 -3.99 -17.83 -0.09
N ASP A 45 -4.67 -18.01 1.05
CA ASP A 45 -4.05 -18.40 2.34
C ASP A 45 -2.90 -17.49 2.78
N LEU A 46 -3.12 -16.17 2.62
CA LEU A 46 -2.19 -15.09 2.94
C LEU A 46 -1.69 -15.11 4.40
#